data_AF-A0A0P9VXW5-F1
#
_entry.id   AF-A0A0P9VXW5-F1
#
_cell.length_a   1.000
_cell.length_b   1.000
_cell.length_c   1.000
_cell.angle_alpha   90.00
_cell.angle_beta   90.00
_cell.angle_gamma   90.00
#
_symmetry.space_group_name_H-M   'P 1'
#
loop_
_entity.id
_entity.type
_entity.pdbx_description
1 polymer ?
#
loop_
_entity_poly.entity_id
_entity_poly.type
_entity_poly.pdbx_seq_one_letter_code
_entity_poly.pdbx_strand_id
1 'polypeptide(L)'
;TEATRAEDWLRAPFSSLAAGLVGPIFNNGRLAAERDRATARQEELLETYRGAIINSFADVEKALNSIQGLDQQRYWHEEELKQAQTAFNIAQSRYEEGAEDLLTVLETQRTLYQAQDVSVQLRLARLQASIALYKALGGGWQVR
;
A
#
# COMPACT_ATOMS: atom_id res chain seq x y z
N THR A 1 28.22 -4.05 76.70
CA THR A 1 28.76 -2.99 75.81
C THR A 1 29.30 -3.53 74.48
N GLU A 2 29.02 -4.79 74.11
CA GLU A 2 29.53 -5.37 72.85
C GLU A 2 28.54 -5.31 71.67
N ALA A 3 27.30 -4.90 71.90
CA ALA A 3 26.26 -4.88 70.87
C ALA A 3 26.37 -3.69 69.89
N THR A 4 27.00 -2.59 70.28
CA THR A 4 26.97 -1.33 69.50
C THR A 4 28.06 -1.23 68.41
N ARG A 5 29.15 -2.01 68.50
CA ARG A 5 30.17 -2.05 67.42
C ARG A 5 29.67 -2.71 66.14
N ALA A 6 28.66 -3.57 66.25
CA ALA A 6 28.08 -4.28 65.11
C ALA A 6 27.13 -3.40 64.28
N GLU A 7 26.78 -2.19 64.72
CA GLU A 7 25.90 -1.28 63.97
C GLU A 7 26.70 -0.18 63.24
N ASP A 8 27.90 0.15 63.73
CA ASP A 8 28.74 1.22 63.17
C ASP A 8 29.40 0.86 61.83
N TRP A 9 29.69 -0.44 61.57
CA TRP A 9 30.31 -0.86 60.31
C TRP A 9 29.34 -0.77 59.11
N LEU A 10 28.02 -0.86 59.35
CA LEU A 10 27.00 -0.72 58.30
C LEU A 10 26.81 0.73 57.85
N ARG A 11 27.09 1.70 58.73
CA ARG A 11 26.93 3.15 58.47
C ARG A 11 28.17 3.78 57.83
N ALA A 12 29.23 3.01 57.62
CA ALA A 12 30.46 3.53 57.05
C ALA A 12 30.26 3.84 55.55
N PRO A 13 30.74 4.99 55.05
CA PRO A 13 30.50 5.43 53.68
C PRO A 13 31.05 4.48 52.61
N PHE A 14 31.95 3.55 52.98
CA PHE A 14 32.46 2.51 52.09
C PHE A 14 31.41 1.44 51.75
N SER A 15 30.45 1.15 52.63
CA SER A 15 29.41 0.13 52.38
C SER A 15 28.42 0.61 51.33
N SER A 16 28.04 1.90 51.38
CA SER A 16 27.20 2.56 50.37
C SER A 16 27.93 2.76 49.04
N LEU A 17 29.24 3.03 49.07
CA LEU A 17 30.07 3.09 47.86
C LEU A 17 30.19 1.72 47.17
N ALA A 18 30.35 0.65 47.95
CA ALA A 18 30.37 -0.72 47.44
C ALA A 18 29.01 -1.16 46.87
N ALA A 19 27.90 -0.77 47.50
CA ALA A 19 26.55 -1.05 47.01
C ALA A 19 26.16 -0.19 45.78
N GLY A 20 26.73 1.01 45.63
CA GLY A 20 26.50 1.90 44.48
C GLY A 20 27.31 1.55 43.22
N LEU A 21 28.38 0.77 43.36
CA LEU A 21 29.28 0.32 42.27
C LEU A 21 29.02 -1.14 41.84
N VAL A 22 27.85 -1.72 42.13
CA VAL A 22 27.50 -3.10 41.77
C VAL A 22 27.08 -3.17 40.30
N GLY A 23 28.01 -2.90 39.38
CA GLY A 23 27.96 -3.46 38.04
C GLY A 23 28.32 -4.94 38.11
N PRO A 24 27.70 -5.83 37.30
CA PRO A 24 28.09 -7.23 37.34
C PRO A 24 29.52 -7.38 36.85
N ILE A 25 30.45 -7.68 37.76
CA ILE A 25 31.88 -7.87 37.47
C ILE A 25 32.09 -9.14 36.63
N PHE A 26 31.24 -10.17 36.85
CA PHE A 26 31.16 -11.38 36.05
C PHE A 26 29.69 -11.67 35.71
N ASN A 27 29.33 -11.65 34.42
CA ASN A 27 27.99 -12.00 33.93
C ASN A 27 27.99 -13.14 32.90
N ASN A 28 29.11 -13.86 32.76
CA ASN A 28 29.30 -14.94 31.78
C ASN A 28 28.88 -14.58 30.34
N GLY A 29 29.09 -13.32 29.94
CA GLY A 29 28.72 -12.81 28.62
C GLY A 29 27.25 -12.41 28.47
N ARG A 30 26.40 -12.52 29.50
CA ARG A 30 24.96 -12.16 29.41
C ARG A 30 24.73 -10.72 28.96
N LEU A 31 25.45 -9.74 29.52
CA LEU A 31 25.29 -8.34 29.09
C LEU A 31 25.77 -8.13 27.65
N ALA A 32 26.82 -8.84 27.23
CA ALA A 32 27.29 -8.80 25.85
C ALA A 32 26.24 -9.40 24.91
N ALA A 33 25.64 -10.53 25.27
CA ALA A 33 24.56 -11.18 24.52
C ALA A 33 23.28 -10.33 24.49
N GLU A 34 22.90 -9.65 25.58
CA GLU A 34 21.78 -8.71 25.62
C GLU A 34 22.03 -7.51 24.70
N ARG A 35 23.25 -6.97 24.70
CA ARG A 35 23.68 -5.91 23.77
C ARG A 35 23.62 -6.40 22.33
N ASP A 36 24.19 -7.57 22.04
CA ASP A 36 24.20 -8.15 20.69
C ASP A 36 22.77 -8.39 20.19
N ARG A 37 21.88 -8.88 21.04
CA ARG A 37 20.45 -9.03 20.75
C ARG A 37 19.78 -7.69 20.45
N ALA A 38 20.09 -6.65 21.24
CA ALA A 38 19.55 -5.31 21.02
C ALA A 38 20.06 -4.71 19.69
N THR A 39 21.34 -4.89 19.36
CA THR A 39 21.93 -4.48 18.08
C THR A 39 21.29 -5.22 16.91
N ALA A 40 21.15 -6.55 16.99
CA ALA A 40 20.48 -7.34 15.95
C ALA A 40 19.01 -6.90 15.75
N ARG A 41 18.29 -6.57 16.83
CA ARG A 41 16.92 -6.05 16.74
C ARG A 41 16.86 -4.66 16.09
N GLN A 42 17.85 -3.80 16.36
CA GLN A 42 17.95 -2.50 15.70
C GLN A 42 18.18 -2.66 14.20
N GLU A 43 19.07 -3.56 13.78
CA GLU A 43 19.32 -3.87 12.37
C GLU A 43 18.06 -4.41 11.69
N GLU A 44 17.34 -5.33 12.33
CA GLU A 44 16.06 -5.86 11.83
C GLU A 44 15.01 -4.75 11.60
N LEU A 45 14.89 -3.81 12.55
CA LEU A 45 13.99 -2.66 12.43
C LEU A 45 14.41 -1.69 11.32
N LEU A 46 15.72 -1.50 11.14
CA LEU A 46 16.25 -0.68 10.05
C LEU A 46 15.90 -1.30 8.69
N GLU A 47 16.08 -2.61 8.52
CA GLU A 47 15.71 -3.30 7.28
C GLU A 47 14.19 -3.28 7.05
N THR A 48 13.40 -3.46 8.12
CA THR A 48 11.94 -3.34 8.04
C THR A 48 11.53 -1.94 7.55
N TYR A 49 12.16 -0.89 8.08
CA TYR A 49 11.91 0.49 7.68
C TYR A 49 12.31 0.74 6.22
N ARG A 50 13.48 0.26 5.79
CA ARG A 50 13.93 0.33 4.39
C ARG A 50 12.93 -0.36 3.45
N GLY A 51 12.48 -1.56 3.82
CA GLY A 51 11.46 -2.30 3.08
C GLY A 51 10.12 -1.55 2.98
N ALA A 52 9.68 -0.93 4.08
CA ALA A 52 8.46 -0.11 4.07
C ALA A 52 8.54 1.07 3.09
N ILE A 53 9.69 1.76 3.03
CA ILE A 53 9.91 2.84 2.07
C ILE A 53 9.85 2.30 0.64
N ILE A 54 10.62 1.27 0.32
CA ILE A 54 10.67 0.69 -1.04
C ILE A 54 9.28 0.25 -1.51
N ASN A 55 8.53 -0.44 -0.64
CA ASN A 55 7.18 -0.88 -0.95
C ASN A 55 6.23 0.30 -1.18
N SER A 56 6.35 1.38 -0.40
CA SER A 56 5.51 2.57 -0.60
C SER A 56 5.74 3.24 -1.95
N PHE A 57 7.00 3.33 -2.42
CA PHE A 57 7.31 3.82 -3.76
C PHE A 57 6.75 2.91 -4.85
N ALA A 58 6.91 1.58 -4.69
CA ALA A 58 6.38 0.61 -5.63
C ALA A 58 4.84 0.68 -5.74
N ASP A 59 4.14 0.88 -4.62
CA ASP A 59 2.68 1.04 -4.59
C ASP A 59 2.22 2.31 -5.33
N VAL A 60 2.92 3.43 -5.15
CA VAL A 60 2.64 4.68 -5.87
C VAL A 60 2.86 4.51 -7.37
N GLU A 61 4.00 3.93 -7.77
CA GLU A 61 4.33 3.69 -9.17
C GLU A 61 3.31 2.77 -9.83
N LYS A 62 2.93 1.67 -9.16
CA LYS A 62 1.90 0.76 -9.65
C LYS A 62 0.56 1.45 -9.89
N ALA A 63 0.15 2.34 -8.98
CA ALA A 63 -1.10 3.08 -9.12
C ALA A 63 -1.04 4.09 -10.27
N LEU A 64 0.07 4.82 -10.43
CA LEU A 64 0.29 5.75 -11.54
C LEU A 64 0.30 5.03 -12.90
N ASN A 65 1.02 3.91 -12.99
CA ASN A 65 1.07 3.09 -14.20
C ASN A 65 -0.31 2.53 -14.56
N SER A 66 -1.09 2.11 -13.55
CA SER A 66 -2.48 1.65 -13.77
C SER A 66 -3.36 2.77 -14.31
N ILE A 67 -3.25 3.97 -13.74
CA ILE A 67 -3.97 5.16 -14.20
C ILE A 67 -3.65 5.46 -15.67
N GLN A 68 -2.35 5.52 -16.00
CA GLN A 68 -1.90 5.84 -17.36
C GLN A 68 -2.36 4.78 -18.37
N GLY A 69 -2.21 3.49 -18.03
CA GLY A 69 -2.66 2.39 -18.88
C GLY A 69 -4.17 2.42 -19.12
N LEU A 70 -4.96 2.70 -18.08
CA LEU A 70 -6.42 2.81 -18.19
C LEU A 70 -6.85 4.01 -19.02
N ASP A 71 -6.18 5.16 -18.89
CA ASP A 71 -6.48 6.33 -19.71
C ASP A 71 -6.16 6.07 -21.19
N GLN A 72 -5.08 5.34 -21.48
CA GLN A 72 -4.75 4.91 -22.85
C GLN A 72 -5.76 3.90 -23.39
N GLN A 73 -6.21 2.94 -22.58
CA GLN A 73 -7.22 1.96 -22.98
C GLN A 73 -8.56 2.64 -23.26
N ARG A 74 -8.97 3.59 -22.42
CA ARG A 74 -10.19 4.39 -22.62
C ARG A 74 -10.17 5.15 -23.93
N TYR A 75 -9.04 5.77 -24.29
CA TYR A 75 -8.91 6.49 -25.56
C TYR A 75 -9.22 5.61 -26.78
N TRP A 76 -8.66 4.40 -26.83
CA TRP A 76 -8.93 3.47 -27.94
C TRP A 76 -10.36 2.90 -27.89
N HIS A 77 -10.86 2.64 -26.69
CA HIS A 77 -12.21 2.11 -26.50
C HIS A 77 -13.32 3.12 -26.84
N GLU A 78 -13.05 4.41 -26.69
CA GLU A 78 -13.96 5.48 -27.12
C GLU A 78 -14.20 5.44 -28.64
N GLU A 79 -13.17 5.13 -29.44
CA GLU A 79 -13.33 4.94 -30.87
C GLU A 79 -14.13 3.67 -31.18
N GLU A 80 -13.88 2.55 -30.49
CA GLU A 80 -14.66 1.32 -30.63
C GLU A 80 -16.16 1.57 -30.35
N LEU A 81 -16.48 2.26 -29.26
CA LEU A 81 -17.85 2.62 -28.92
C LEU A 81 -18.52 3.47 -30.00
N LYS A 82 -17.80 4.45 -30.56
CA LYS A 82 -18.29 5.30 -31.64
C LYS A 82 -18.58 4.49 -32.91
N GLN A 83 -17.71 3.54 -33.25
CA GLN A 83 -17.92 2.67 -34.40
C GLN A 83 -19.10 1.71 -34.20
N ALA A 84 -19.24 1.14 -32.99
CA ALA A 84 -20.39 0.29 -32.66
C ALA A 84 -21.71 1.08 -32.74
N GLN A 85 -21.74 2.32 -32.26
CA GLN A 85 -22.89 3.20 -32.38
C GLN A 85 -23.22 3.51 -33.85
N THR A 86 -22.20 3.78 -34.66
CA THR A 86 -22.37 4.04 -36.10
C THR A 86 -22.95 2.82 -36.82
N ALA A 87 -22.43 1.62 -36.53
CA ALA A 87 -22.94 0.37 -37.09
C ALA A 87 -24.41 0.12 -36.74
N PHE A 88 -24.78 0.34 -35.48
CA PHE A 88 -26.18 0.24 -35.03
C PHE A 88 -27.09 1.23 -35.77
N ASN A 89 -26.68 2.50 -35.89
CA ASN A 89 -27.47 3.52 -36.59
C ASN A 89 -27.67 3.16 -38.07
N ILE A 90 -26.64 2.64 -38.74
CA ILE A 90 -26.73 2.19 -40.14
C ILE A 90 -27.68 1.00 -40.27
N ALA A 91 -27.54 -0.01 -39.41
CA ALA A 91 -28.40 -1.19 -39.42
C ALA A 91 -29.87 -0.80 -39.18
N GLN A 92 -30.11 0.09 -38.21
CA GLN A 92 -31.45 0.59 -37.90
C GLN A 92 -32.06 1.34 -39.10
N SER A 93 -31.32 2.26 -39.73
CA SER A 93 -31.79 3.00 -40.90
C SER A 93 -32.13 2.06 -42.07
N ARG A 94 -31.26 1.07 -42.35
CA ARG A 94 -31.51 0.11 -43.44
C ARG A 94 -32.70 -0.81 -43.13
N TYR A 95 -32.90 -1.18 -41.88
CA TYR A 95 -34.07 -1.97 -41.47
C TYR A 95 -35.37 -1.17 -41.66
N GLU A 96 -35.39 0.10 -41.27
CA GLU A 96 -36.54 1.00 -41.46
C GLU A 96 -36.87 1.21 -42.95
N GLU A 97 -35.85 1.19 -43.82
CA GLU A 97 -36.00 1.24 -45.28
C GLU A 97 -36.33 -0.14 -45.89
N GLY A 98 -36.40 -1.22 -45.10
CA GLY A 98 -36.65 -2.58 -45.56
C GLY A 98 -35.48 -3.25 -46.30
N ALA A 99 -34.29 -2.67 -46.22
CA ALA A 99 -33.07 -3.09 -46.89
C ALA A 99 -32.14 -3.96 -46.02
N GLU A 100 -32.56 -4.35 -44.81
CA GLU A 100 -31.79 -5.14 -43.84
C GLU A 100 -32.74 -5.91 -42.89
N ASP A 101 -32.27 -7.02 -42.30
CA ASP A 101 -33.05 -7.82 -41.35
C ASP A 101 -32.97 -7.28 -39.91
N LEU A 102 -34.03 -7.49 -39.11
CA LEU A 102 -34.07 -7.15 -37.69
C LEU A 102 -32.94 -7.84 -36.92
N LEU A 103 -32.54 -9.04 -37.33
CA LEU A 103 -31.43 -9.76 -36.71
C LEU A 103 -30.13 -8.93 -36.75
N THR A 104 -29.84 -8.26 -37.86
CA THR A 104 -28.65 -7.39 -37.99
C THR A 104 -28.72 -6.18 -37.05
N VAL A 105 -29.92 -5.61 -36.84
CA VAL A 105 -30.13 -4.52 -35.87
C VAL A 105 -29.84 -5.01 -34.45
N LEU A 106 -30.33 -6.20 -34.08
CA LEU A 106 -30.10 -6.77 -32.75
C LEU A 106 -28.63 -7.13 -32.50
N GLU A 107 -27.92 -7.64 -33.53
CA GLU A 107 -26.49 -7.96 -33.44
C GLU A 107 -25.64 -6.70 -33.22
N THR A 108 -25.92 -5.63 -33.98
CA THR A 108 -25.23 -4.34 -33.83
C THR A 108 -25.59 -3.65 -32.52
N GLN A 109 -26.84 -3.74 -32.06
CA GLN A 109 -27.25 -3.24 -30.75
C GLN A 109 -26.53 -3.97 -29.61
N ARG A 110 -26.44 -5.30 -29.69
CA ARG A 110 -25.70 -6.11 -28.71
C ARG A 110 -24.22 -5.67 -28.67
N THR A 111 -23.60 -5.49 -29.82
CA THR A 111 -22.20 -5.00 -29.90
C THR A 111 -22.05 -3.62 -29.27
N LEU A 112 -22.98 -2.70 -29.54
CA LEU A 112 -23.01 -1.37 -28.91
C LEU A 112 -23.10 -1.47 -27.38
N TYR A 113 -24.00 -2.31 -26.86
CA TYR A 113 -24.16 -2.47 -25.41
C TYR A 113 -22.93 -3.11 -24.76
N GLN A 114 -22.26 -4.04 -25.43
CA GLN A 114 -20.98 -4.58 -24.95
C GLN A 114 -19.90 -3.49 -24.88
N ALA A 115 -19.79 -2.64 -25.91
CA ALA A 115 -18.84 -1.52 -25.91
C ALA A 115 -19.17 -0.49 -24.80
N GLN A 116 -20.44 -0.22 -24.55
CA GLN A 116 -20.90 0.65 -23.45
C GLN A 116 -20.55 0.08 -22.08
N ASP A 117 -20.75 -1.22 -21.87
CA ASP A 117 -20.41 -1.89 -20.61
C ASP A 117 -18.91 -1.78 -20.31
N VAL A 118 -18.06 -2.07 -21.30
CA VAL A 118 -16.61 -1.93 -21.16
C VAL A 118 -16.22 -0.48 -20.85
N SER A 119 -16.86 0.53 -21.46
CA SER A 119 -16.61 1.94 -21.12
C SER A 119 -16.87 2.26 -19.64
N VAL A 120 -17.95 1.71 -19.07
CA VAL A 120 -18.27 1.86 -17.64
C VAL A 120 -17.25 1.11 -16.78
N GLN A 121 -16.86 -0.11 -17.15
CA GLN A 121 -15.84 -0.87 -16.44
C GLN A 121 -14.49 -0.16 -16.41
N LEU A 122 -14.06 0.43 -17.53
CA LEU A 122 -12.82 1.22 -17.61
C LEU A 122 -12.88 2.46 -16.72
N ARG A 123 -14.03 3.14 -16.67
CA ARG A 123 -14.25 4.27 -15.76
C ARG A 123 -14.16 3.83 -14.30
N LEU A 124 -14.77 2.70 -13.94
CA LEU A 124 -14.69 2.13 -12.59
C LEU A 124 -13.24 1.79 -12.22
N ALA A 125 -12.52 1.09 -13.09
CA ALA A 125 -11.13 0.73 -12.87
C ALA A 125 -10.26 1.98 -12.67
N ARG A 126 -10.50 3.05 -13.44
CA ARG A 126 -9.78 4.31 -13.31
C ARG A 126 -10.00 5.00 -11.96
N LEU A 127 -11.22 4.94 -11.44
CA LEU A 127 -11.55 5.45 -10.10
C LEU A 127 -10.89 4.61 -9.00
N GLN A 128 -10.90 3.29 -9.13
CA GLN A 128 -10.22 2.39 -8.20
C GLN A 128 -8.70 2.64 -8.18
N ALA A 129 -8.08 2.87 -9.35
CA ALA A 129 -6.68 3.23 -9.45
C ALA A 129 -6.37 4.60 -8.78
N SER A 130 -7.26 5.58 -8.91
CA SER A 130 -7.15 6.85 -8.18
C SER A 130 -7.21 6.67 -6.67
N ILE A 131 -8.11 5.82 -6.17
CA ILE A 131 -8.22 5.49 -4.73
C ILE A 131 -6.95 4.78 -4.26
N ALA A 132 -6.42 3.85 -5.05
CA ALA A 132 -5.16 3.17 -4.75
C ALA A 132 -3.99 4.16 -4.67
N LEU A 133 -3.89 5.10 -5.60
CA LEU A 133 -2.88 6.16 -5.56
C LEU A 133 -3.03 7.02 -4.31
N TYR A 134 -4.26 7.45 -4.00
CA TYR A 134 -4.53 8.22 -2.79
C TYR A 134 -4.07 7.49 -1.53
N LYS A 135 -4.35 6.18 -1.43
CA LYS A 135 -3.88 5.35 -0.32
C LYS A 135 -2.35 5.21 -0.28
N ALA A 136 -1.72 4.98 -1.43
CA ALA A 136 -0.27 4.82 -1.54
C ALA A 136 0.49 6.10 -1.15
N LEU A 137 -0.07 7.28 -1.44
CA LEU A 137 0.44 8.57 -0.98
C LEU A 137 0.17 8.87 0.51
N GLY A 138 -0.43 7.92 1.24
CA GLY A 138 -0.68 8.03 2.67
C GLY A 138 -2.11 8.47 3.03
N GLY A 139 -3.04 8.57 2.10
CA GLY A 139 -4.45 8.79 2.42
C GLY A 139 -4.77 10.18 2.99
N GLY A 140 -4.01 11.20 2.58
CA GLY A 140 -4.29 12.60 2.92
C GLY A 140 -3.84 13.02 4.32
N TRP A 141 -2.68 12.57 4.80
CA TRP A 141 -2.06 13.05 6.04
C TRP A 141 -2.09 14.58 6.13
N GLN A 142 -3.08 15.12 6.86
CA GLN A 142 -2.94 16.41 7.51
C GLN A 142 -2.04 16.17 8.70
N VAL A 143 -0.75 16.51 8.54
CA VAL A 143 0.12 16.74 9.69
C VAL A 143 -0.52 17.90 10.47
N ARG A 144 -1.11 17.59 11.62
CA ARG A 144 -1.50 18.60 12.61
C ARG A 144 -0.30 18.87 13.52
#